data_AF-I0K1I2-F1
#
_entry.id   AF-I0K1I2-F1
#
_cell.length_a   1.000
_cell.length_b   1.000
_cell.length_c   1.000
_cell.angle_alpha   90.00
_cell.angle_beta   90.00
_cell.angle_gamma   90.00
#
_symmetry.space_group_name_H-M   'P 1'
#
loop_
_entity.id
_entity.type
_entity.pdbx_description
1 polymer ?
#
loop_
_entity_poly.entity_id
_entity_poly.type
_entity_poly.pdbx_seq_one_letter_code
_entity_poly.pdbx_strand_id
1 'polypeptide(L)'
;MNASNVRNVSVEEMENWITDENVIAVVVEEQLEPAGGWRFPVKPPTFGALDEEETTPPYCIDELPDGHNVCILDTPASANNRREPIFLREEFKDLVPKIQIIINEKKKSLLELPHRAADVMIKCSKGHSKIAEALSKYLNGNAWPLAEIAPTTLVFGAWDSRGENSNLKISGVLRSCTLAYDVKPIHMPFQYVPPVDYKSEIFGADKPQKKLSEMGFDGALGVGWGGRNDWWWNMHANRSKPLRFAGIWHSRGRR
;
A
#
# COMPACT_ATOMS: atom_id res chain seq x y z
N MET A 1 -24.15 -12.57 -6.22
CA MET A 1 -23.36 -13.76 -6.61
C MET A 1 -23.18 -14.62 -5.37
N ASN A 2 -23.50 -15.91 -5.48
CA ASN A 2 -23.51 -16.86 -4.35
C ASN A 2 -22.08 -17.10 -3.82
N ALA A 3 -21.92 -17.08 -2.51
CA ALA A 3 -20.67 -17.31 -1.78
C ALA A 3 -20.25 -18.80 -1.74
N SER A 4 -20.56 -19.59 -2.76
CA SER A 4 -20.54 -21.05 -2.69
C SER A 4 -19.40 -21.76 -3.43
N ASN A 5 -18.39 -21.04 -3.93
CA ASN A 5 -17.26 -21.65 -4.65
C ASN A 5 -15.91 -21.40 -3.95
N VAL A 6 -15.85 -21.54 -2.63
CA VAL A 6 -14.56 -21.63 -1.94
C VAL A 6 -14.00 -23.02 -2.20
N ARG A 7 -13.15 -23.13 -3.23
CA ARG A 7 -12.39 -24.34 -3.56
C ARG A 7 -10.97 -24.18 -3.03
N ASN A 8 -10.50 -25.16 -2.26
CA ASN A 8 -9.07 -25.24 -1.94
C ASN A 8 -8.29 -25.47 -3.23
N VAL A 9 -7.32 -24.60 -3.49
CA VAL A 9 -6.41 -24.72 -4.63
C VAL A 9 -5.12 -25.36 -4.13
N SER A 10 -4.73 -26.48 -4.74
CA SER A 10 -3.46 -27.13 -4.48
C SER A 10 -2.29 -26.42 -5.17
N VAL A 11 -1.06 -26.65 -4.69
CA VAL A 11 0.15 -26.13 -5.35
C VAL A 11 0.26 -26.63 -6.79
N GLU A 12 -0.05 -27.90 -7.04
CA GLU A 12 -0.03 -28.52 -8.37
C GLU A 12 -1.01 -27.85 -9.34
N GLU A 13 -2.22 -27.49 -8.87
CA GLU A 13 -3.16 -26.73 -9.69
C GLU A 13 -2.64 -25.32 -10.03
N MET A 14 -2.00 -24.65 -9.07
CA MET A 14 -1.37 -23.35 -9.34
C MET A 14 -0.23 -23.48 -10.36
N GLU A 15 0.61 -24.51 -10.26
CA GLU A 15 1.68 -24.78 -11.23
C GLU A 15 1.13 -25.03 -12.64
N ASN A 16 0.05 -25.80 -12.75
CA ASN A 16 -0.63 -26.03 -14.03
C ASN A 16 -1.17 -24.72 -14.63
N TRP A 17 -1.76 -23.83 -13.82
CA TRP A 17 -2.24 -22.53 -14.31
C TRP A 17 -1.11 -21.59 -14.72
N ILE A 18 0.03 -21.61 -14.01
CA ILE A 18 1.17 -20.75 -14.32
C ILE A 18 1.88 -21.18 -15.61
N THR A 19 1.81 -22.47 -15.95
CA THR A 19 2.46 -23.04 -17.15
C THR A 19 1.57 -23.10 -18.38
N ASP A 20 0.25 -22.95 -18.23
CA ASP A 20 -0.70 -22.91 -19.34
C ASP A 20 -0.67 -21.55 -20.06
N GLU A 21 -0.17 -21.54 -21.31
CA GLU A 21 -0.09 -20.34 -22.15
C GLU A 21 -1.47 -19.70 -22.45
N ASN A 22 -2.57 -20.44 -22.26
CA ASN A 22 -3.92 -19.91 -22.42
C ASN A 22 -4.42 -19.16 -21.18
N VAL A 23 -3.73 -19.30 -20.04
CA VAL A 23 -4.06 -18.58 -18.81
C VAL A 23 -3.39 -17.20 -18.82
N ILE A 24 -4.21 -16.16 -18.96
CA ILE A 24 -3.73 -14.77 -19.01
C ILE A 24 -3.69 -14.06 -17.65
N ALA A 25 -4.39 -14.59 -16.65
CA ALA A 25 -4.44 -14.07 -15.28
C ALA A 25 -5.03 -15.11 -14.33
N VAL A 26 -4.51 -15.15 -13.10
CA VAL A 26 -5.09 -15.90 -11.98
C VAL A 26 -5.57 -14.92 -10.92
N VAL A 27 -6.84 -15.04 -10.54
CA VAL A 27 -7.48 -14.22 -9.51
C VAL A 27 -7.88 -15.13 -8.37
N VAL A 28 -7.38 -14.85 -7.18
CA VAL A 28 -7.80 -15.55 -5.95
C VAL A 28 -8.56 -14.55 -5.12
N GLU A 29 -9.81 -14.84 -4.76
CA GLU A 29 -10.58 -13.99 -3.84
C GLU A 29 -10.82 -14.74 -2.53
N GLU A 30 -10.53 -14.11 -1.38
CA GLU A 30 -10.80 -14.69 -0.07
C GLU A 30 -11.61 -13.72 0.79
N GLN A 31 -12.56 -14.28 1.57
CA GLN A 31 -13.31 -13.54 2.57
C GLN A 31 -12.57 -13.57 3.89
N LEU A 32 -12.16 -12.40 4.37
CA LEU A 32 -11.51 -12.25 5.65
C LEU A 32 -12.52 -11.78 6.70
N GLU A 33 -12.37 -12.21 7.95
CA GLU A 33 -13.09 -11.65 9.09
C GLU A 33 -12.11 -10.83 9.95
N PRO A 34 -12.50 -9.65 10.46
CA PRO A 34 -11.67 -8.93 11.41
C PRO A 34 -11.38 -9.79 12.65
N ALA A 35 -10.21 -9.64 13.26
CA ALA A 35 -9.83 -10.46 14.43
C ALA A 35 -10.80 -10.32 15.62
N GLY A 36 -11.46 -9.16 15.78
CA GLY A 36 -12.50 -8.96 16.80
C GLY A 36 -13.90 -9.44 16.37
N GLY A 37 -14.01 -10.03 15.18
CA GLY A 37 -15.25 -10.44 14.53
C GLY A 37 -15.88 -9.36 13.66
N TRP A 38 -16.91 -9.70 12.89
CA TRP A 38 -17.64 -8.77 11.99
C TRP A 38 -18.18 -7.50 12.65
N ARG A 39 -18.51 -7.59 13.94
CA ARG A 39 -18.99 -6.46 14.72
C ARG A 39 -17.86 -5.62 15.31
N PHE A 40 -16.61 -6.06 15.20
CA PHE A 40 -15.49 -5.28 15.67
C PHE A 40 -15.10 -4.27 14.62
N PRO A 41 -15.02 -2.99 14.99
CA PRO A 41 -14.72 -2.01 13.98
C PRO A 41 -13.26 -2.06 13.49
N VAL A 42 -13.04 -1.93 12.18
CA VAL A 42 -11.68 -1.95 11.57
C VAL A 42 -11.20 -0.54 11.25
N LYS A 43 -9.88 -0.31 11.34
CA LYS A 43 -9.25 0.97 10.98
C LYS A 43 -8.60 0.87 9.59
N PRO A 44 -9.10 1.58 8.56
CA PRO A 44 -8.41 1.63 7.28
C PRO A 44 -7.12 2.46 7.36
N PRO A 45 -6.20 2.33 6.39
CA PRO A 45 -5.05 3.22 6.25
C PRO A 45 -5.49 4.65 5.98
N THR A 46 -4.74 5.61 6.52
CA THR A 46 -4.86 7.04 6.20
C THR A 46 -3.88 7.40 5.08
N PHE A 47 -4.31 8.26 4.16
CA PHE A 47 -3.46 8.73 3.05
C PHE A 47 -2.91 10.13 3.32
N GLY A 48 -2.27 10.77 2.35
CA GLY A 48 -2.04 12.22 2.43
C GLY A 48 -3.35 12.96 2.19
N ALA A 49 -3.53 14.12 2.81
CA ALA A 49 -4.61 15.02 2.42
C ALA A 49 -4.48 15.38 0.93
N LEU A 50 -5.60 15.46 0.22
CA LEU A 50 -5.61 15.77 -1.21
C LEU A 50 -5.28 17.24 -1.45
N ASP A 51 -5.69 18.11 -0.52
CA ASP A 51 -5.44 19.55 -0.56
C ASP A 51 -4.75 20.05 0.72
N GLU A 52 -3.98 21.13 0.61
CA GLU A 52 -3.29 21.75 1.76
C GLU A 52 -4.26 22.31 2.82
N GLU A 53 -5.50 22.60 2.41
CA GLU A 53 -6.58 23.08 3.27
C GLU A 53 -7.32 21.94 3.98
N GLU A 54 -7.32 20.74 3.41
CA GLU A 54 -7.87 19.54 4.02
C GLU A 54 -6.90 19.07 5.12
N THR A 55 -7.24 19.32 6.37
CA THR A 55 -6.37 18.96 7.51
C THR A 55 -6.37 17.47 7.84
N THR A 56 -7.21 16.73 7.12
CA THR A 56 -7.75 15.42 7.47
C THR A 56 -7.62 14.49 6.28
N PRO A 57 -6.64 13.58 6.25
CA PRO A 57 -6.61 12.56 5.22
C PRO A 57 -7.83 11.65 5.31
N PRO A 58 -8.71 11.64 4.29
CA PRO A 58 -9.87 10.79 4.32
C PRO A 58 -9.47 9.32 4.24
N TYR A 59 -10.31 8.44 4.80
CA TYR A 59 -10.29 7.05 4.37
C TYR A 59 -10.68 7.00 2.90
N CYS A 60 -9.96 6.20 2.11
CA CYS A 60 -10.33 5.94 0.73
C CYS A 60 -11.56 5.01 0.75
N ILE A 61 -12.73 5.65 0.72
CA ILE A 61 -14.06 5.05 0.61
C ILE A 61 -14.65 5.61 -0.68
N ASP A 62 -14.75 4.77 -1.69
CA ASP A 62 -15.28 5.13 -3.00
C ASP A 62 -16.72 4.65 -3.13
N GLU A 63 -17.63 5.54 -3.56
CA GLU A 63 -18.98 5.17 -3.95
C GLU A 63 -18.97 4.52 -5.33
N LEU A 64 -19.68 3.41 -5.45
CA LEU A 64 -19.84 2.67 -6.69
C LEU A 64 -21.11 3.14 -7.42
N PRO A 65 -21.18 3.01 -8.77
CA PRO A 65 -22.35 3.46 -9.55
C PRO A 65 -23.68 2.82 -9.16
N ASP A 66 -23.66 1.69 -8.47
CA ASP A 66 -24.82 0.95 -7.99
C ASP A 66 -25.26 1.34 -6.56
N GLY A 67 -24.65 2.38 -5.97
CA GLY A 67 -24.96 2.88 -4.64
C GLY A 67 -24.30 2.11 -3.50
N HIS A 68 -23.47 1.11 -3.81
CA HIS A 68 -22.61 0.45 -2.84
C HIS A 68 -21.33 1.27 -2.61
N ASN A 69 -20.53 0.90 -1.60
CA ASN A 69 -19.21 1.51 -1.40
C ASN A 69 -18.12 0.46 -1.21
N VAL A 70 -16.90 0.88 -1.48
CA VAL A 70 -15.69 0.09 -1.25
C VAL A 70 -14.67 0.92 -0.49
N CYS A 71 -14.06 0.33 0.53
CA CYS A 71 -12.98 0.92 1.30
C CYS A 71 -11.72 0.09 1.20
N ILE A 72 -10.60 0.74 0.92
CA ILE A 72 -9.30 0.07 0.90
C ILE A 72 -8.79 -0.14 2.33
N LEU A 73 -8.52 -1.38 2.71
CA LEU A 73 -7.90 -1.74 3.99
C LEU A 73 -6.40 -2.00 3.86
N ASP A 74 -5.94 -2.43 2.69
CA ASP A 74 -4.52 -2.60 2.40
C ASP A 74 -4.25 -2.42 0.90
N THR A 75 -3.26 -1.59 0.59
CA THR A 75 -2.93 -1.23 -0.80
C THR A 75 -1.97 -2.23 -1.42
N PRO A 76 -1.93 -2.34 -2.77
CA PRO A 76 -0.91 -3.13 -3.45
C PRO A 76 0.53 -2.77 -3.07
N ALA A 77 0.82 -1.48 -2.92
CA ALA A 77 2.14 -1.03 -2.49
C ALA A 77 2.48 -1.49 -1.06
N SER A 78 1.53 -1.32 -0.13
CA SER A 78 1.67 -1.74 1.26
C SER A 78 1.82 -3.26 1.39
N ALA A 79 1.02 -4.04 0.65
CA ALA A 79 1.12 -5.49 0.59
C ALA A 79 2.52 -5.94 0.11
N ASN A 80 3.05 -5.31 -0.94
CA ASN A 80 4.37 -5.66 -1.47
C ASN A 80 5.50 -5.31 -0.50
N ASN A 81 5.41 -4.18 0.21
CA ASN A 81 6.38 -3.81 1.26
C ASN A 81 6.48 -4.86 2.38
N ARG A 82 5.43 -5.66 2.61
CA ARG A 82 5.46 -6.78 3.57
C ARG A 82 5.89 -8.10 2.95
N ARG A 83 5.67 -8.30 1.65
CA ARG A 83 6.00 -9.52 0.91
C ARG A 83 7.46 -9.60 0.52
N GLU A 84 8.02 -8.51 0.01
CA GLU A 84 9.40 -8.52 -0.49
C GLU A 84 10.44 -8.90 0.55
N PRO A 85 10.37 -8.41 1.80
CA PRO A 85 11.35 -8.80 2.82
C PRO A 85 11.28 -10.29 3.17
N ILE A 86 10.22 -11.03 2.80
CA ILE A 86 10.17 -12.48 2.99
C ILE A 86 11.31 -13.16 2.23
N PHE A 87 11.69 -12.64 1.06
CA PHE A 87 12.81 -13.15 0.27
C PHE A 87 14.20 -12.77 0.84
N LEU A 88 14.27 -12.06 1.97
CA LEU A 88 15.51 -11.91 2.72
C LEU A 88 15.73 -13.04 3.73
N ARG A 89 14.69 -13.84 4.00
CA ARG A 89 14.78 -14.98 4.93
C ARG A 89 15.53 -16.14 4.28
N GLU A 90 16.21 -16.93 5.12
CA GLU A 90 17.09 -18.02 4.67
C GLU A 90 16.36 -19.03 3.79
N GLU A 91 15.08 -19.28 4.06
CA GLU A 91 14.27 -20.27 3.36
C GLU A 91 13.87 -19.84 1.94
N PHE A 92 13.88 -18.53 1.66
CA PHE A 92 13.34 -17.97 0.41
C PHE A 92 14.34 -17.14 -0.39
N LYS A 93 15.53 -16.83 0.17
CA LYS A 93 16.53 -15.95 -0.46
C LYS A 93 17.07 -16.43 -1.80
N ASP A 94 16.93 -17.72 -2.11
CA ASP A 94 17.39 -18.32 -3.37
C ASP A 94 16.31 -18.31 -4.46
N LEU A 95 15.07 -17.92 -4.14
CA LEU A 95 13.96 -17.81 -5.10
C LEU A 95 14.02 -16.54 -5.95
N VAL A 96 14.83 -15.56 -5.54
CA VAL A 96 14.98 -14.28 -6.26
C VAL A 96 16.45 -13.91 -6.40
N PRO A 97 16.83 -13.14 -7.45
CA PRO A 97 18.19 -12.64 -7.58
C PRO A 97 18.62 -11.75 -6.40
N LYS A 98 19.80 -12.03 -5.86
CA LYS A 98 20.39 -11.29 -4.73
C LYS A 98 21.10 -10.03 -5.21
N ILE A 99 20.31 -8.99 -5.48
CA ILE A 99 20.84 -7.72 -5.98
C ILE A 99 21.22 -6.83 -4.80
N GLN A 100 22.51 -6.46 -4.73
CA GLN A 100 23.04 -5.55 -3.73
C GLN A 100 23.37 -4.19 -4.35
N ILE A 101 23.03 -3.15 -3.61
CA ILE A 101 23.24 -1.77 -3.99
C ILE A 101 24.14 -1.14 -2.93
N ILE A 102 25.13 -0.37 -3.37
CA ILE A 102 26.11 0.28 -2.49
C ILE A 102 25.73 1.75 -2.38
N ILE A 103 25.25 2.15 -1.20
CA ILE A 103 24.86 3.52 -0.86
C ILE A 103 25.78 3.99 0.26
N ASN A 104 26.58 5.03 0.05
CA ASN A 104 27.53 5.56 1.04
C ASN A 104 28.33 4.43 1.73
N GLU A 105 28.91 3.53 0.91
CA GLU A 105 29.70 2.35 1.34
C GLU A 105 28.92 1.24 2.06
N LYS A 106 27.64 1.45 2.37
CA LYS A 106 26.76 0.43 2.93
C LYS A 106 26.13 -0.41 1.83
N LYS A 107 26.18 -1.73 1.98
CA LYS A 107 25.48 -2.67 1.10
C LYS A 107 24.05 -2.83 1.58
N LYS A 108 23.10 -2.63 0.67
CA LYS A 108 21.67 -2.83 0.89
C LYS A 108 21.09 -3.72 -0.20
N SER A 109 20.18 -4.61 0.16
CA SER A 109 19.43 -5.38 -0.82
C SER A 109 18.46 -4.45 -1.57
N LEU A 110 18.25 -4.70 -2.87
CA LEU A 110 17.20 -4.01 -3.62
C LEU A 110 15.81 -4.22 -2.99
N LEU A 111 15.57 -5.37 -2.35
CA LEU A 111 14.33 -5.70 -1.66
C LEU A 111 14.07 -4.85 -0.40
N GLU A 112 15.10 -4.15 0.12
CA GLU A 112 14.96 -3.23 1.24
C GLU A 112 14.60 -1.81 0.80
N LEU A 113 14.71 -1.50 -0.51
CA LEU A 113 14.46 -0.16 -1.00
C LEU A 113 12.96 0.02 -1.33
N PRO A 114 12.29 1.04 -0.75
CA PRO A 114 10.95 1.39 -1.19
C PRO A 114 11.01 1.77 -2.67
N HIS A 115 9.97 1.54 -3.47
CA HIS A 115 10.02 1.83 -4.93
C HIS A 115 11.08 1.06 -5.76
N ARG A 116 11.89 0.18 -5.16
CA ARG A 116 12.80 -0.77 -5.82
C ARG A 116 13.80 -0.05 -6.75
N ALA A 117 13.87 -0.43 -8.03
CA ALA A 117 14.81 0.19 -8.97
C ALA A 117 14.50 1.67 -9.23
N ALA A 118 13.28 2.13 -8.93
CA ALA A 118 12.88 3.53 -9.05
C ALA A 118 13.08 4.33 -7.75
N ASP A 119 13.71 3.75 -6.73
CA ASP A 119 13.93 4.45 -5.47
C ASP A 119 14.91 5.61 -5.62
N VAL A 120 14.67 6.68 -4.87
CA VAL A 120 15.58 7.84 -4.86
C VAL A 120 16.97 7.46 -4.37
N MET A 121 17.10 6.48 -3.47
CA MET A 121 18.40 6.04 -2.95
C MET A 121 19.26 5.35 -4.02
N ILE A 122 18.67 4.83 -5.11
CA ILE A 122 19.41 4.31 -6.26
C ILE A 122 20.28 5.40 -6.87
N LYS A 123 19.82 6.65 -6.90
CA LYS A 123 20.60 7.78 -7.44
C LYS A 123 21.89 8.02 -6.66
N CYS A 124 21.89 7.69 -5.36
CA CYS A 124 23.06 7.79 -4.50
C CYS A 124 24.00 6.58 -4.59
N SER A 125 23.70 5.60 -5.47
CA SER A 125 24.42 4.34 -5.54
C SER A 125 25.46 4.27 -6.66
N LYS A 126 26.47 3.43 -6.45
CA LYS A 126 27.40 3.05 -7.53
C LYS A 126 26.64 2.19 -8.55
N GLY A 127 26.56 2.66 -9.80
CA GLY A 127 25.85 1.95 -10.89
C GLY A 127 24.46 2.50 -11.20
N HIS A 128 24.05 3.63 -10.60
CA HIS A 128 22.77 4.28 -10.87
C HIS A 128 22.49 4.51 -12.37
N SER A 129 23.53 4.81 -13.17
CA SER A 129 23.39 5.06 -14.61
C SER A 129 22.85 3.87 -15.38
N LYS A 130 23.26 2.64 -15.01
CA LYS A 130 22.75 1.41 -15.64
C LYS A 130 21.27 1.19 -15.35
N ILE A 131 20.85 1.45 -14.12
CA ILE A 131 19.45 1.33 -13.73
C ILE A 131 18.62 2.43 -14.41
N ALA A 132 19.10 3.67 -14.46
CA ALA A 132 18.44 4.77 -15.17
C ALA A 132 18.25 4.46 -16.66
N GLU A 133 19.27 3.91 -17.33
CA GLU A 133 19.18 3.46 -18.72
C GLU A 133 18.14 2.34 -18.89
N ALA A 134 18.12 1.35 -17.99
CA ALA A 134 17.15 0.26 -18.02
C ALA A 134 15.70 0.76 -17.83
N LEU A 135 15.48 1.70 -16.90
CA LEU A 135 14.17 2.33 -16.69
C LEU A 135 13.74 3.17 -17.90
N SER A 136 14.67 3.88 -18.54
CA SER A 136 14.40 4.62 -19.78
C SER A 136 14.01 3.68 -20.93
N LYS A 137 14.71 2.55 -21.09
CA LYS A 137 14.34 1.54 -22.09
C LYS A 137 12.96 0.92 -21.80
N TYR A 138 12.63 0.71 -20.53
CA TYR A 138 11.29 0.26 -20.13
C TYR A 138 10.20 1.26 -20.55
N LEU A 139 10.40 2.57 -20.33
CA LEU A 139 9.46 3.60 -20.78
C LEU A 139 9.25 3.61 -22.29
N ASN A 140 10.27 3.22 -23.05
CA ASN A 140 10.21 3.06 -24.49
C ASN A 140 9.70 1.67 -24.93
N GLY A 141 9.09 0.89 -24.03
CA GLY A 141 8.47 -0.40 -24.31
C GLY A 141 9.39 -1.61 -24.23
N ASN A 142 10.66 -1.45 -23.84
CA ASN A 142 11.62 -2.55 -23.72
C ASN A 142 11.94 -2.86 -22.25
N ALA A 143 11.26 -3.86 -21.70
CA ALA A 143 11.48 -4.30 -20.32
C ALA A 143 12.71 -5.21 -20.12
N TRP A 144 13.33 -5.71 -21.20
CA TRP A 144 14.42 -6.68 -21.12
C TRP A 144 15.60 -6.24 -20.24
N PRO A 145 16.16 -5.01 -20.39
CA PRO A 145 17.28 -4.57 -19.58
C PRO A 145 16.94 -4.44 -18.10
N LEU A 146 15.69 -4.09 -17.79
CA LEU A 146 15.21 -4.00 -16.41
C LEU A 146 15.00 -5.39 -15.81
N ALA A 147 14.52 -6.35 -16.60
CA ALA A 147 14.39 -7.75 -16.20
C ALA A 147 15.76 -8.39 -15.89
N GLU A 148 16.80 -8.02 -16.64
CA GLU A 148 18.15 -8.53 -16.42
C GLU A 148 18.77 -8.00 -15.12
N ILE A 149 18.62 -6.69 -14.84
CA ILE A 149 19.30 -6.04 -13.73
C ILE A 149 18.48 -6.07 -12.43
N ALA A 150 17.16 -5.93 -12.52
CA ALA A 150 16.26 -5.76 -11.38
C ALA A 150 14.87 -6.40 -11.61
N PRO A 151 14.80 -7.72 -11.86
CA PRO A 151 13.55 -8.40 -12.25
C PRO A 151 12.44 -8.27 -11.22
N THR A 152 12.77 -8.20 -9.93
CA THR A 152 11.79 -8.01 -8.85
C THR A 152 11.02 -6.69 -8.97
N THR A 153 11.58 -5.69 -9.64
CA THR A 153 10.90 -4.42 -9.98
C THR A 153 9.70 -4.65 -10.90
N LEU A 154 9.81 -5.59 -11.85
CA LEU A 154 8.70 -5.97 -12.74
C LEU A 154 7.68 -6.84 -12.00
N VAL A 155 8.13 -7.67 -11.06
CA VAL A 155 7.25 -8.55 -10.28
C VAL A 155 6.36 -7.76 -9.33
N PHE A 156 6.95 -6.86 -8.55
CA PHE A 156 6.26 -6.12 -7.48
C PHE A 156 5.86 -4.70 -7.89
N GLY A 157 6.25 -4.25 -9.09
CA GLY A 157 6.00 -2.90 -9.59
C GLY A 157 6.95 -1.87 -8.98
N ALA A 158 6.88 -0.63 -9.47
CA ALA A 158 7.70 0.47 -8.97
C ALA A 158 7.06 1.80 -9.33
N TRP A 159 7.38 2.84 -8.57
CA TRP A 159 6.92 4.19 -8.88
C TRP A 159 8.05 5.18 -8.60
N ASP A 160 8.46 5.88 -9.64
CA ASP A 160 9.44 6.94 -9.52
C ASP A 160 8.74 8.26 -9.15
N SER A 161 8.71 8.58 -7.86
CA SER A 161 8.09 9.83 -7.37
C SER A 161 9.01 11.05 -7.45
N ARG A 162 10.33 10.83 -7.58
CA ARG A 162 11.37 11.86 -7.33
C ARG A 162 12.52 11.82 -8.35
N GLY A 163 12.30 11.13 -9.46
CA GLY A 163 13.27 10.87 -10.52
C GLY A 163 13.28 11.85 -11.67
N GLU A 164 14.25 11.67 -12.56
CA GLU A 164 14.23 12.30 -13.89
C GLU A 164 13.05 11.78 -14.73
N ASN A 165 12.58 10.57 -14.42
CA ASN A 165 11.41 9.93 -14.99
C ASN A 165 10.23 9.99 -14.00
N SER A 166 9.92 11.16 -13.43
CA SER A 166 8.95 11.37 -12.33
C SER A 166 7.50 10.88 -12.59
N ASN A 167 7.21 10.37 -13.78
CA ASN A 167 5.93 9.75 -14.16
C ASN A 167 6.01 8.23 -14.34
N LEU A 168 7.18 7.60 -14.13
CA LEU A 168 7.35 6.17 -14.31
C LEU A 168 6.56 5.40 -13.25
N LYS A 169 5.53 4.69 -13.71
CA LYS A 169 4.74 3.76 -12.91
C LYS A 169 4.79 2.39 -13.57
N ILE A 170 5.45 1.44 -12.90
CA ILE A 170 5.52 0.04 -13.31
C ILE A 170 4.45 -0.71 -12.52
N SER A 171 3.47 -1.27 -13.23
CA SER A 171 2.50 -2.17 -12.62
C SER A 171 3.15 -3.52 -12.39
N GLY A 172 3.17 -3.99 -11.15
CA GLY A 172 3.67 -5.33 -10.82
C GLY A 172 2.76 -6.43 -11.36
N VAL A 173 3.35 -7.57 -11.74
CA VAL A 173 2.58 -8.77 -12.15
C VAL A 173 1.89 -9.43 -10.96
N LEU A 174 2.47 -9.34 -9.77
CA LEU A 174 1.85 -9.81 -8.53
C LEU A 174 1.17 -8.65 -7.81
N ARG A 175 -0.15 -8.72 -7.71
CA ARG A 175 -0.98 -7.72 -7.00
C ARG A 175 -1.77 -8.38 -5.89
N SER A 176 -1.91 -7.66 -4.79
CA SER A 176 -2.77 -8.01 -3.68
C SER A 176 -3.31 -6.76 -3.04
N CYS A 177 -4.57 -6.78 -2.67
CA CYS A 177 -5.18 -5.73 -1.87
C CYS A 177 -6.26 -6.34 -0.98
N THR A 178 -6.59 -5.62 0.08
CA THR A 178 -7.72 -5.96 0.93
C THR A 178 -8.75 -4.86 0.81
N LEU A 179 -9.96 -5.22 0.38
CA LEU A 179 -11.07 -4.28 0.17
C LEU A 179 -12.26 -4.68 1.03
N ALA A 180 -12.75 -3.73 1.82
CA ALA A 180 -14.00 -3.86 2.54
C ALA A 180 -15.15 -3.29 1.70
N TYR A 181 -16.25 -4.02 1.59
CA TYR A 181 -17.43 -3.60 0.86
C TYR A 181 -18.56 -3.26 1.83
N ASP A 182 -19.43 -2.34 1.42
CA ASP A 182 -20.62 -1.95 2.18
C ASP A 182 -20.29 -1.50 3.61
N VAL A 183 -19.21 -0.73 3.73
CA VAL A 183 -18.73 -0.22 5.01
C VAL A 183 -19.60 0.95 5.47
N LYS A 184 -19.80 1.01 6.79
CA LYS A 184 -20.40 2.16 7.45
C LYS A 184 -19.33 2.88 8.27
N PRO A 185 -19.00 4.15 7.95
CA PRO A 185 -18.20 4.98 8.83
C PRO A 185 -18.89 5.09 10.19
N ILE A 186 -18.17 4.82 11.27
CA ILE A 186 -18.68 5.08 12.62
C ILE A 186 -17.76 6.04 13.35
N HIS A 187 -18.37 6.99 14.06
CA HIS A 187 -17.67 7.96 14.88
C HIS A 187 -17.37 7.38 16.25
N MET A 188 -16.09 7.24 16.58
CA MET A 188 -15.63 6.77 17.88
C MET A 188 -14.82 7.90 18.54
N PRO A 189 -15.42 8.70 19.45
CA PRO A 189 -14.69 9.76 20.12
C PRO A 189 -13.62 9.15 21.05
N PHE A 190 -12.41 9.70 21.02
CA PHE A 190 -11.35 9.39 21.97
C PHE A 190 -10.78 10.69 22.53
N GLN A 191 -10.47 10.71 23.83
CA GLN A 191 -9.89 11.87 24.49
C GLN A 191 -8.55 11.48 25.07
N TYR A 192 -7.49 12.16 24.63
CA TYR A 192 -6.19 12.11 25.30
C TYR A 192 -6.10 13.29 26.26
N VAL A 193 -5.94 13.00 27.55
CA VAL A 193 -5.59 13.99 28.56
C VAL A 193 -4.14 13.74 28.94
N PRO A 194 -3.21 14.64 28.59
CA PRO A 194 -1.82 14.45 28.98
C PRO A 194 -1.68 14.47 30.51
N PRO A 195 -0.77 13.67 31.10
CA PRO A 195 -0.59 13.61 32.55
C PRO A 195 0.04 14.87 33.15
N VAL A 196 0.66 15.71 32.32
CA VAL A 196 1.27 16.99 32.68
C VAL A 196 0.97 18.03 31.60
N ASP A 197 1.05 19.31 31.95
CA ASP A 197 0.98 20.39 30.97
C ASP A 197 2.31 20.47 30.19
N TYR A 198 2.47 19.51 29.27
CA TYR A 198 3.66 19.41 28.45
C TYR A 198 3.89 20.65 27.56
N LYS A 199 2.88 21.53 27.43
CA LYS A 199 2.99 22.80 26.69
C LYS A 199 3.91 23.77 27.39
N SER A 200 3.68 23.98 28.69
CA SER A 200 4.50 24.85 29.51
C SER A 200 5.80 24.17 29.91
N GLU A 201 5.78 22.85 30.12
CA GLU A 201 6.93 22.12 30.67
C GLU A 201 7.97 21.65 29.62
N ILE A 202 7.59 21.37 28.37
CA ILE A 202 8.50 20.74 27.38
C ILE A 202 8.82 21.66 26.20
N PHE A 203 7.84 22.39 25.66
CA PHE A 203 8.00 23.08 24.38
C PHE A 203 8.22 24.60 24.48
N GLY A 204 8.05 25.18 25.67
CA GLY A 204 8.11 26.63 25.88
C GLY A 204 6.93 27.37 25.23
N ALA A 205 6.53 28.50 25.82
CA ALA A 205 5.27 29.19 25.55
C ALA A 205 5.09 29.78 24.13
N ASP A 206 6.10 29.71 23.25
CA ASP A 206 6.21 30.61 22.08
C ASP A 206 5.93 29.98 20.71
N LYS A 207 5.36 28.77 20.63
CA LYS A 207 4.95 28.20 19.34
C LYS A 207 3.43 28.28 19.14
N PRO A 208 2.93 29.17 18.23
CA PRO A 208 1.51 29.21 17.91
C PRO A 208 1.12 27.94 17.16
N GLN A 209 0.21 27.16 17.74
CA GLN A 209 -0.41 26.02 17.05
C GLN A 209 -1.79 26.39 16.51
N LYS A 210 -2.08 25.97 15.28
CA LYS A 210 -3.37 26.17 14.61
C LYS A 210 -4.45 25.43 15.42
N LYS A 211 -5.53 26.12 15.79
CA LYS A 211 -6.69 25.55 16.51
C LYS A 211 -7.17 24.29 15.79
N LEU A 212 -7.15 23.14 16.47
CA LEU A 212 -7.52 21.83 15.88
C LEU A 212 -9.03 21.53 15.96
N SER A 213 -9.82 22.37 16.64
CA SER A 213 -11.29 22.35 16.58
C SER A 213 -11.90 23.71 16.92
N GLU A 214 -13.10 23.99 16.39
CA GLU A 214 -13.86 25.22 16.68
C GLU A 214 -14.54 25.21 18.06
N MET A 215 -14.72 24.03 18.68
CA MET A 215 -15.56 23.84 19.88
C MET A 215 -14.81 23.12 21.04
N GLY A 216 -13.64 23.62 21.45
CA GLY A 216 -12.95 23.05 22.63
C GLY A 216 -11.77 23.85 23.18
N PHE A 217 -11.63 23.84 24.52
CA PHE A 217 -10.47 24.35 25.26
C PHE A 217 -9.22 23.47 25.06
N ASP A 218 -8.07 24.04 25.40
CA ASP A 218 -6.70 23.67 25.00
C ASP A 218 -6.17 22.31 25.54
N GLY A 219 -6.94 21.25 25.30
CA GLY A 219 -6.75 19.84 25.64
C GLY A 219 -7.96 19.06 25.12
N ALA A 220 -8.34 19.35 23.87
CA ALA A 220 -9.72 19.26 23.41
C ALA A 220 -10.18 17.83 23.06
N LEU A 221 -11.48 17.61 23.30
CA LEU A 221 -12.28 16.62 22.58
C LEU A 221 -12.08 16.83 21.07
N GLY A 222 -11.46 15.85 20.41
CA GLY A 222 -11.41 15.82 18.96
C GLY A 222 -12.69 15.22 18.40
N VAL A 223 -13.52 16.05 17.76
CA VAL A 223 -14.41 15.61 16.68
C VAL A 223 -13.69 15.91 15.38
N GLY A 224 -12.66 15.14 15.10
CA GLY A 224 -11.86 15.30 13.90
C GLY A 224 -12.07 14.09 13.01
N TRP A 225 -12.81 14.25 11.90
CA TRP A 225 -12.56 13.40 10.72
C TRP A 225 -11.03 13.34 10.57
N GLY A 226 -10.47 12.13 10.46
CA GLY A 226 -9.09 11.86 10.88
C GLY A 226 -8.01 12.81 10.35
N GLY A 227 -7.41 13.64 11.21
CA GLY A 227 -6.43 14.62 10.77
C GLY A 227 -5.51 15.23 11.82
N ARG A 228 -4.27 14.71 11.83
CA ARG A 228 -3.07 15.13 12.57
C ARG A 228 -3.05 14.75 14.05
N ASN A 229 -2.01 13.96 14.33
CA ASN A 229 -1.74 13.21 15.55
C ASN A 229 -2.59 11.94 15.55
N ASP A 230 -1.93 10.80 15.73
CA ASP A 230 -2.52 9.48 15.76
C ASP A 230 -3.87 9.45 16.49
N TRP A 231 -4.69 8.42 16.20
CA TRP A 231 -5.67 7.80 17.11
C TRP A 231 -7.19 7.88 16.76
N TRP A 232 -7.64 6.79 16.11
CA TRP A 232 -8.95 6.10 16.20
C TRP A 232 -10.13 6.51 15.29
N TRP A 233 -10.34 5.73 14.22
CA TRP A 233 -11.66 5.43 13.68
C TRP A 233 -11.76 3.94 13.38
N ASN A 234 -12.98 3.46 13.27
CA ASN A 234 -13.36 2.08 13.43
C ASN A 234 -14.53 1.86 12.43
N MET A 235 -14.67 0.72 11.73
CA MET A 235 -15.77 0.45 10.77
C MET A 235 -16.48 -0.89 11.02
N HIS A 236 -17.81 -0.91 11.09
CA HIS A 236 -18.58 -2.16 11.10
C HIS A 236 -18.69 -2.76 9.69
N ALA A 237 -18.24 -3.99 9.52
CA ALA A 237 -18.48 -4.76 8.30
C ALA A 237 -19.87 -5.42 8.37
N ASN A 238 -20.70 -5.18 7.36
CA ASN A 238 -22.07 -5.67 7.33
C ASN A 238 -22.08 -7.18 7.02
N ARG A 239 -22.87 -7.93 7.78
CA ARG A 239 -22.85 -9.41 7.84
C ARG A 239 -23.38 -10.10 6.57
N SER A 240 -23.80 -9.35 5.56
CA SER A 240 -24.55 -9.88 4.43
C SER A 240 -23.72 -10.15 3.18
N LYS A 241 -22.57 -9.48 2.93
CA LYS A 241 -21.81 -9.59 1.66
C LYS A 241 -20.29 -9.28 1.82
N PRO A 242 -19.44 -9.82 0.92
CA PRO A 242 -18.03 -10.19 1.20
C PRO A 242 -17.02 -9.04 1.35
N LEU A 243 -15.98 -9.22 2.18
CA LEU A 243 -14.63 -8.68 1.90
C LEU A 243 -14.11 -9.40 0.65
N ARG A 244 -13.61 -8.66 -0.35
CA ARG A 244 -13.10 -9.26 -1.59
C ARG A 244 -11.64 -8.89 -1.78
N PHE A 245 -10.86 -9.88 -2.16
CA PHE A 245 -9.52 -9.73 -2.66
C PHE A 245 -9.63 -9.75 -4.18
N ALA A 246 -9.19 -8.70 -4.87
CA ALA A 246 -9.23 -8.66 -6.33
C ALA A 246 -7.82 -8.40 -6.87
N GLY A 247 -7.21 -9.41 -7.48
CA GLY A 247 -6.03 -9.25 -8.32
C GLY A 247 -6.44 -9.36 -9.78
N ILE A 248 -6.42 -8.28 -10.56
CA ILE A 248 -6.64 -8.33 -12.01
C ILE A 248 -5.62 -7.42 -12.70
N TRP A 249 -5.05 -7.86 -13.82
CA TRP A 249 -4.76 -6.99 -14.96
C TRP A 249 -4.96 -7.70 -16.31
N HIS A 250 -5.37 -6.91 -17.31
CA HIS A 250 -5.53 -7.24 -18.71
C HIS A 250 -4.69 -6.24 -19.52
N SER A 251 -3.79 -6.73 -20.38
CA SER A 251 -3.04 -5.89 -21.31
C SER A 251 -3.81 -5.74 -22.63
N ARG A 252 -3.82 -4.52 -23.19
CA ARG A 252 -3.78 -4.25 -24.63
C ARG A 252 -3.62 -2.74 -24.88
N GLY A 253 -2.38 -2.32 -25.07
CA GLY A 253 -2.03 -1.16 -25.91
C GLY A 253 -1.61 -1.68 -27.27
N ARG A 254 -2.09 -1.05 -28.34
CA ARG A 254 -2.13 -1.54 -29.74
C ARG A 254 -0.75 -1.86 -30.35
N ARG A 255 -0.82 -2.71 -31.39
CA ARG A 255 0.21 -3.00 -32.40
C ARG A 255 0.91 -1.75 -32.91
#